data_AF-F5RLV3-F1
#
_entry.id   AF-F5RLV3-F1
#
_cell.length_a   1.000
_cell.length_b   1.000
_cell.length_c   1.000
_cell.angle_alpha   90.00
_cell.angle_beta   90.00
_cell.angle_gamma   90.00
#
_symmetry.space_group_name_H-M   'P 1'
#
loop_
_entity.id
_entity.type
_entity.pdbx_description
1 polymer ?
#
loop_
_entity_poly.entity_id
_entity_poly.type
_entity_poly.pdbx_seq_one_letter_code
_entity_poly.pdbx_strand_id
1 'polypeptide(L)'
;MAEDFTEKIDEALAQWTVLDELPAEIEGFVLSKGRHVNEAQYDFFRYDHAAEHRAVIGFYDAPTTSYKLRVEIGVVSFALPSFIYGDIATFGKELTRNLPRVMTELHVDALATQELLPVRESLEAWAYGQELAEALEGFELFVRPAAPAELTNGSFLIIDYVDFARGNDVGIYYNCYRNEFFGEYHVNHMPYVSYSFDAADLEELEQRLKLHLVRYLRTAREQSELEKNVEQERA
;
A
#
# COMPACT_ATOMS: atom_id res chain seq x y z
N MET A 1 3.64 23.70 -16.00
CA MET A 1 2.69 23.45 -14.90
C MET A 1 3.34 22.62 -13.80
N ALA A 2 4.04 21.51 -14.12
CA ALA A 2 4.75 20.72 -13.12
C ALA A 2 5.96 21.46 -12.48
N GLU A 3 6.78 22.13 -13.30
CA GLU A 3 7.96 22.89 -12.81
C GLU A 3 7.61 24.00 -11.80
N ASP A 4 6.42 24.61 -11.92
CA ASP A 4 6.03 25.77 -11.09
C ASP A 4 5.63 25.40 -9.65
N PHE A 5 5.31 24.12 -9.37
CA PHE A 5 5.04 23.69 -8.00
C PHE A 5 6.27 23.02 -7.36
N THR A 6 7.07 22.27 -8.11
CA THR A 6 8.28 21.63 -7.56
C THR A 6 9.29 22.63 -7.03
N GLU A 7 9.53 23.73 -7.75
CA GLU A 7 10.43 24.80 -7.31
C GLU A 7 9.96 25.44 -6.00
N LYS A 8 8.66 25.77 -5.89
CA LYS A 8 8.08 26.36 -4.67
C LYS A 8 8.22 25.42 -3.47
N ILE A 9 8.03 24.13 -3.70
CA ILE A 9 8.13 23.13 -2.64
C ILE A 9 9.60 22.91 -2.26
N ASP A 10 10.54 22.92 -3.21
CA ASP A 10 11.98 22.87 -2.89
C ASP A 10 12.45 24.10 -2.09
N GLU A 11 11.97 25.30 -2.41
CA GLU A 11 12.25 26.50 -1.61
C GLU A 11 11.71 26.37 -0.18
N ALA A 12 10.49 25.85 -0.02
CA ALA A 12 9.91 25.59 1.29
C ALA A 12 10.70 24.52 2.06
N LEU A 13 11.11 23.44 1.39
CA LEU A 13 11.88 22.34 1.96
C LEU A 13 13.30 22.77 2.33
N ALA A 14 13.93 23.68 1.57
CA ALA A 14 15.26 24.20 1.87
C ALA A 14 15.29 25.06 3.15
N GLN A 15 14.16 25.67 3.51
CA GLN A 15 14.00 26.42 4.76
C GLN A 15 13.55 25.53 5.93
N TRP A 16 13.23 24.27 5.68
CA TRP A 16 12.61 23.36 6.65
C TRP A 16 13.63 22.38 7.23
N THR A 17 14.05 22.64 8.48
CA THR A 17 15.11 21.88 9.15
C THR A 17 14.66 20.50 9.68
N VAL A 18 13.35 20.24 9.78
CA VAL A 18 12.85 18.99 10.36
C VAL A 18 13.34 17.76 9.58
N LEU A 19 13.47 17.83 8.25
CA LEU A 19 14.05 16.73 7.47
C LEU A 19 15.47 16.38 7.89
N ASP A 20 16.24 17.36 8.35
CA ASP A 20 17.61 17.15 8.81
C ASP A 20 17.69 16.56 10.21
N GLU A 21 16.61 16.67 10.98
CA GLU A 21 16.47 16.10 12.31
C GLU A 21 15.84 14.70 12.30
N LEU A 22 15.29 14.26 11.17
CA LEU A 22 14.72 12.93 11.03
C LEU A 22 15.80 11.84 11.24
N PRO A 23 15.52 10.79 12.05
CA PRO A 23 16.45 9.69 12.25
C PRO A 23 16.80 9.00 10.93
N ALA A 24 18.06 8.60 10.76
CA ALA A 24 18.50 7.85 9.57
C ALA A 24 17.82 6.47 9.47
N GLU A 25 17.41 5.91 10.60
CA GLU A 25 16.71 4.63 10.69
C GLU A 25 15.67 4.66 11.82
N ILE A 26 14.51 4.04 11.60
CA ILE A 26 13.44 3.85 12.60
C ILE A 26 12.87 2.44 12.38
N GLU A 27 12.93 1.55 13.38
CA GLU A 27 12.36 0.19 13.27
C GLU A 27 12.76 -0.57 11.99
N GLY A 28 14.02 -0.48 11.57
CA GLY A 28 14.54 -1.10 10.34
C GLY A 28 14.23 -0.34 9.04
N PHE A 29 13.40 0.70 9.08
CA PHE A 29 13.15 1.58 7.94
C PHE A 29 14.30 2.57 7.76
N VAL A 30 14.90 2.61 6.57
CA VAL A 30 16.04 3.48 6.27
C VAL A 30 15.60 4.72 5.50
N LEU A 31 16.03 5.90 5.96
CA LEU A 31 15.69 7.18 5.35
C LEU A 31 16.48 7.42 4.04
N SER A 32 15.75 7.85 3.01
CA SER A 32 16.27 8.50 1.82
C SER A 32 15.55 9.84 1.59
N LYS A 33 16.31 10.86 1.17
CA LYS A 33 15.77 12.22 0.90
C LYS A 33 15.65 12.49 -0.61
N GLY A 34 15.41 11.43 -1.38
CA GLY A 34 15.23 11.53 -2.83
C GLY A 34 14.02 12.39 -3.15
N ARG A 35 14.15 13.18 -4.22
CA ARG A 35 13.05 13.95 -4.79
C ARG A 35 12.51 13.21 -6.00
N HIS A 36 11.21 12.97 -6.04
CA HIS A 36 10.59 12.27 -7.16
C HIS A 36 9.27 12.93 -7.52
N VAL A 37 9.09 13.26 -8.80
CA VAL A 37 7.84 13.79 -9.33
C VAL A 37 7.04 12.62 -9.89
N ASN A 38 5.82 12.43 -9.39
CA ASN A 38 4.87 11.47 -9.94
C ASN A 38 3.58 12.20 -10.26
N GLU A 39 3.33 12.44 -11.55
CA GLU A 39 2.18 13.23 -12.03
C GLU A 39 2.05 14.61 -11.34
N ALA A 40 1.05 14.76 -10.48
CA ALA A 40 0.76 15.99 -9.71
C ALA A 40 1.24 15.89 -8.26
N GLN A 41 2.09 14.92 -7.94
CA GLN A 41 2.66 14.68 -6.63
C GLN A 41 4.18 14.87 -6.67
N TYR A 42 4.72 15.33 -5.53
CA TYR A 42 6.15 15.51 -5.34
C TYR A 42 6.60 14.88 -4.04
N ASP A 43 7.26 13.73 -4.14
CA ASP A 43 7.85 13.01 -3.03
C ASP A 43 9.14 13.70 -2.62
N PHE A 44 9.32 13.88 -1.31
CA PHE A 44 10.45 14.62 -0.78
C PHE A 44 11.23 13.88 0.31
N PHE A 45 10.70 12.81 0.89
CA PHE A 45 11.49 11.82 1.62
C PHE A 45 10.79 10.46 1.59
N ARG A 46 11.57 9.40 1.85
CA ARG A 46 11.09 8.04 1.92
C ARG A 46 11.84 7.27 3.00
N TYR A 47 11.12 6.42 3.70
CA TYR A 47 11.65 5.41 4.60
C TYR A 47 11.34 4.04 4.02
N ASP A 48 12.36 3.24 3.76
CA ASP A 48 12.22 1.91 3.15
C ASP A 48 12.56 0.80 4.14
N HIS A 49 11.67 -0.21 4.23
CA HIS A 49 11.96 -1.49 4.86
C HIS A 49 11.99 -2.59 3.79
N ALA A 50 13.12 -2.69 3.08
CA ALA A 50 13.25 -3.54 1.90
C ALA A 50 12.92 -5.02 2.16
N ALA A 51 13.25 -5.54 3.35
CA ALA A 51 13.00 -6.94 3.70
C ALA A 51 11.51 -7.26 3.90
N GLU A 52 10.68 -6.27 4.19
CA GLU A 52 9.23 -6.46 4.40
C GLU A 52 8.39 -5.85 3.27
N HIS A 53 9.04 -5.26 2.25
CA HIS A 53 8.37 -4.56 1.17
C HIS A 53 7.39 -3.49 1.69
N ARG A 54 7.84 -2.72 2.70
CA ARG A 54 7.07 -1.61 3.27
C ARG A 54 7.81 -0.29 3.08
N ALA A 55 7.07 0.80 2.94
CA ALA A 55 7.65 2.12 2.97
C ALA A 55 6.71 3.20 3.51
N VAL A 56 7.30 4.31 3.93
CA VAL A 56 6.58 5.52 4.33
C VAL A 56 7.16 6.71 3.55
N ILE A 57 6.30 7.46 2.87
CA ILE A 57 6.70 8.51 1.92
C ILE A 57 6.02 9.81 2.28
N GLY A 58 6.82 10.86 2.49
CA GLY A 58 6.32 12.23 2.57
C GLY A 58 6.25 12.85 1.20
N PHE A 59 5.09 13.38 0.84
CA PHE A 59 4.86 13.95 -0.48
C PHE A 59 3.96 15.18 -0.42
N TYR A 60 4.10 16.06 -1.40
CA TYR A 60 3.20 17.17 -1.64
C TYR A 60 2.23 16.80 -2.76
N ASP A 61 0.94 17.03 -2.54
CA ASP A 61 -0.12 16.75 -3.50
C ASP A 61 -0.65 18.07 -4.06
N ALA A 62 -0.30 18.39 -5.30
CA ALA A 62 -0.68 19.66 -5.93
C ALA A 62 -2.20 19.84 -6.09
N PRO A 63 -3.01 18.81 -6.45
CA PRO A 63 -4.46 18.95 -6.59
C PRO A 63 -5.18 19.38 -5.31
N THR A 64 -4.69 18.95 -4.15
CA THR A 64 -5.28 19.33 -2.85
C THR A 64 -4.45 20.37 -2.09
N THR A 65 -3.36 20.86 -2.71
CA THR A 65 -2.42 21.82 -2.13
C THR A 65 -2.02 21.47 -0.70
N SER A 66 -1.60 20.22 -0.47
CA SER A 66 -1.30 19.73 0.88
C SER A 66 -0.11 18.78 0.94
N TYR A 67 0.61 18.83 2.05
CA TYR A 67 1.64 17.89 2.45
C TYR A 67 0.99 16.69 3.11
N LYS A 68 1.39 15.50 2.66
CA LYS A 68 0.81 14.23 3.05
C LYS A 68 1.88 13.19 3.38
N LEU A 69 1.45 12.18 4.13
CA LEU A 69 2.23 10.97 4.37
C LEU A 69 1.46 9.79 3.77
N ARG A 70 2.12 8.97 2.95
CA ARG A 70 1.57 7.69 2.48
C ARG A 70 2.39 6.52 2.98
N VAL A 71 1.72 5.39 3.07
CA VAL A 71 2.30 4.08 3.39
C VAL A 71 2.20 3.21 2.14
N GLU A 72 3.24 2.43 1.91
CA GLU A 72 3.26 1.33 0.93
C GLU A 72 3.43 0.01 1.68
N ILE A 73 2.59 -0.98 1.34
CA ILE A 73 2.69 -2.37 1.80
C ILE A 73 2.56 -3.24 0.55
N GLY A 74 3.64 -3.91 0.17
CA GLY A 74 3.68 -4.60 -1.10
C GLY A 74 3.64 -3.61 -2.26
N VAL A 75 2.63 -3.71 -3.11
CA VAL A 75 2.33 -2.72 -4.16
C VAL A 75 1.18 -1.78 -3.79
N VAL A 76 0.48 -2.06 -2.69
CA VAL A 76 -0.64 -1.25 -2.20
C VAL A 76 -0.10 0.04 -1.58
N SER A 77 -0.62 1.19 -2.03
CA SER A 77 -0.22 2.52 -1.56
C SER A 77 -1.41 3.34 -1.11
N PHE A 78 -1.35 3.94 0.08
CA PHE A 78 -2.44 4.77 0.60
C PHE A 78 -1.95 5.93 1.47
N ALA A 79 -2.61 7.08 1.35
CA ALA A 79 -2.34 8.24 2.18
C ALA A 79 -2.96 8.06 3.58
N LEU A 80 -2.22 8.44 4.62
CA LEU A 80 -2.72 8.43 5.99
C LEU A 80 -3.63 9.65 6.22
N PRO A 81 -4.91 9.46 6.59
CA PRO A 81 -5.84 10.57 6.78
C PRO A 81 -5.42 11.55 7.89
N SER A 82 -4.63 11.06 8.87
CA SER A 82 -4.07 11.86 9.95
C SER A 82 -2.93 12.79 9.51
N PHE A 83 -2.43 12.65 8.28
CA PHE A 83 -1.34 13.44 7.73
C PHE A 83 -1.78 14.16 6.46
N ILE A 84 -2.67 15.15 6.60
CA ILE A 84 -3.07 16.03 5.49
C ILE A 84 -3.03 17.47 5.99
N TYR A 85 -2.00 18.21 5.57
CA TYR A 85 -1.75 19.57 6.06
C TYR A 85 -1.46 20.55 4.92
N GLY A 86 -2.06 21.73 4.96
CA GLY A 86 -1.84 22.78 3.94
C GLY A 86 -0.49 23.49 4.05
N ASP A 87 0.23 23.31 5.16
CA ASP A 87 1.51 23.96 5.42
C ASP A 87 2.56 22.99 5.97
N ILE A 88 3.82 23.25 5.62
CA ILE A 88 4.96 22.37 5.92
C ILE A 88 5.34 22.38 7.41
N ALA A 89 5.07 23.48 8.12
CA ALA A 89 5.43 23.61 9.53
C ALA A 89 4.53 22.72 10.41
N THR A 90 3.21 22.74 10.18
CA THR A 90 2.25 21.85 10.85
C THR A 90 2.52 20.40 10.47
N PHE A 91 2.75 20.10 9.18
CA PHE A 91 3.14 18.77 8.73
C PHE A 91 4.37 18.25 9.49
N GLY A 92 5.44 19.06 9.59
CA GLY A 92 6.67 18.63 10.27
C GLY A 92 6.54 18.41 11.77
N LYS A 93 5.70 19.19 12.45
CA LYS A 93 5.40 18.98 13.87
C LYS A 93 4.71 17.63 14.08
N GLU A 94 3.71 17.33 13.26
CA GLU A 94 2.93 16.08 13.39
C GLU A 94 3.73 14.86 12.88
N LEU A 95 4.60 15.05 11.89
CA LEU A 95 5.58 14.05 11.45
C LEU A 95 6.50 13.66 12.61
N THR A 96 7.19 14.63 13.21
CA THR A 96 8.15 14.35 14.30
C THR A 96 7.46 13.65 15.49
N ARG A 97 6.21 14.03 15.78
CA ARG A 97 5.46 13.49 16.90
C ARG A 97 4.97 12.05 16.67
N ASN A 98 4.50 11.73 15.47
CA ASN A 98 3.73 10.51 15.22
C ASN A 98 4.46 9.51 14.31
N LEU A 99 5.55 9.88 13.63
CA LEU A 99 6.28 8.99 12.73
C LEU A 99 6.78 7.71 13.40
N PRO A 100 7.37 7.72 14.62
CA PRO A 100 7.78 6.48 15.29
C PRO A 100 6.61 5.53 15.55
N ARG A 101 5.44 6.09 15.87
CA ARG A 101 4.22 5.32 16.09
C ARG A 101 3.74 4.70 14.79
N VAL A 102 3.71 5.45 13.68
CA VAL A 102 3.37 4.93 12.35
C VAL A 102 4.27 3.75 11.99
N MET A 103 5.59 3.89 12.17
CA MET A 103 6.55 2.79 11.90
C MET A 103 6.30 1.56 12.77
N THR A 104 5.99 1.77 14.04
CA THR A 104 5.67 0.67 14.96
C THR A 104 4.39 -0.05 14.53
N GLU A 105 3.35 0.70 14.15
CA GLU A 105 2.06 0.15 13.70
C GLU A 105 2.20 -0.70 12.42
N LEU A 106 3.16 -0.39 11.55
CA LEU A 106 3.43 -1.21 10.35
C LEU A 106 4.00 -2.60 10.66
N HIS A 107 4.56 -2.80 11.85
CA HIS A 107 5.08 -4.07 12.33
C HIS A 107 4.08 -4.87 13.17
N VAL A 108 2.95 -4.26 13.54
CA VAL A 108 1.97 -4.91 14.42
C VAL A 108 1.33 -6.09 13.72
N ASP A 109 1.18 -7.19 14.46
CA ASP A 109 0.35 -8.31 14.05
C ASP A 109 -1.11 -7.86 13.93
N ALA A 110 -1.54 -7.55 12.70
CA ALA A 110 -2.88 -7.07 12.45
C ALA A 110 -3.94 -8.10 12.86
N LEU A 111 -3.62 -9.40 12.84
CA LEU A 111 -4.56 -10.45 13.27
C LEU A 111 -4.96 -10.28 14.74
N ALA A 112 -4.06 -9.76 15.58
CA ALA A 112 -4.27 -9.51 17.00
C ALA A 112 -5.14 -8.28 17.31
N THR A 113 -5.45 -7.44 16.33
CA THR A 113 -6.27 -6.21 16.48
C THR A 113 -7.74 -6.51 16.85
N GLN A 114 -8.42 -5.54 17.46
CA GLN A 114 -9.81 -5.72 17.88
C GLN A 114 -10.76 -5.81 16.69
N GLU A 115 -10.40 -5.13 15.61
CA GLU A 115 -11.12 -4.99 14.35
C GLU A 115 -11.26 -6.34 13.61
N LEU A 116 -10.27 -7.23 13.75
CA LEU A 116 -10.30 -8.59 13.18
C LEU A 116 -10.87 -9.65 14.13
N LEU A 117 -11.20 -9.33 15.39
CA LEU A 117 -11.80 -10.28 16.33
C LEU A 117 -13.00 -11.07 15.76
N PRO A 118 -13.94 -10.45 14.99
CA PRO A 118 -15.10 -11.18 14.48
C PRO A 118 -14.78 -12.31 13.50
N VAL A 119 -13.63 -12.25 12.82
CA VAL A 119 -13.22 -13.20 11.78
C VAL A 119 -11.95 -13.97 12.11
N ARG A 120 -11.24 -13.62 13.19
CA ARG A 120 -9.94 -14.20 13.57
C ARG A 120 -9.96 -15.72 13.65
N GLU A 121 -10.83 -16.30 14.49
CA GLU A 121 -10.88 -17.75 14.68
C GLU A 121 -11.20 -18.47 13.36
N SER A 122 -12.07 -17.87 12.54
CA SER A 122 -12.42 -18.40 11.22
C SER A 122 -11.23 -18.36 10.27
N LEU A 123 -10.46 -17.26 10.22
CA LEU A 123 -9.25 -17.13 9.40
C LEU A 123 -8.16 -18.12 9.84
N GLU A 124 -7.95 -18.28 11.15
CA GLU A 124 -6.98 -19.23 11.71
C GLU A 124 -7.35 -20.69 11.36
N ALA A 125 -8.64 -21.03 11.40
CA ALA A 125 -9.14 -22.37 11.08
C ALA A 125 -9.35 -22.62 9.57
N TRP A 126 -9.15 -21.62 8.70
CA TRP A 126 -9.49 -21.72 7.28
C TRP A 126 -8.46 -22.54 6.49
N ALA A 127 -8.74 -23.84 6.33
CA ALA A 127 -7.83 -24.79 5.67
C ALA A 127 -7.39 -24.33 4.27
N TYR A 128 -8.32 -23.83 3.43
CA TYR A 128 -7.98 -23.34 2.10
C TYR A 128 -7.00 -22.16 2.14
N GLY A 129 -7.17 -21.24 3.09
CA GLY A 129 -6.26 -20.11 3.30
C GLY A 129 -4.84 -20.54 3.71
N GLN A 130 -4.71 -21.63 4.47
CA GLN A 130 -3.42 -22.20 4.88
C GLN A 130 -2.74 -23.01 3.77
N GLU A 131 -3.51 -23.51 2.80
CA GLU A 131 -3.04 -24.32 1.68
C GLU A 131 -2.77 -23.48 0.40
N LEU A 132 -2.90 -22.15 0.47
CA LEU A 132 -2.57 -21.25 -0.63
C LEU A 132 -1.12 -21.47 -1.08
N ALA A 133 -0.93 -21.60 -2.40
CA ALA A 133 0.39 -21.86 -2.97
C ALA A 133 1.31 -20.66 -2.76
N GLU A 134 2.57 -20.92 -2.40
CA GLU A 134 3.64 -19.92 -2.25
C GLU A 134 3.84 -19.07 -3.51
N ALA A 135 3.63 -19.67 -4.69
CA ALA A 135 3.72 -18.99 -5.97
C ALA A 135 2.61 -19.50 -6.92
N LEU A 136 2.04 -18.57 -7.69
CA LEU A 136 0.97 -18.86 -8.63
C LEU A 136 1.03 -17.89 -9.83
N GLU A 137 1.03 -18.43 -11.06
CA GLU A 137 1.03 -17.64 -12.31
C GLU A 137 2.16 -16.60 -12.45
N GLY A 138 3.27 -16.77 -11.72
CA GLY A 138 4.41 -15.84 -11.69
C GLY A 138 4.33 -14.77 -10.60
N PHE A 139 3.33 -14.86 -9.72
CA PHE A 139 3.18 -14.03 -8.52
C PHE A 139 3.56 -14.84 -7.28
N GLU A 140 4.09 -14.16 -6.27
CA GLU A 140 4.45 -14.73 -4.97
C GLU A 140 3.39 -14.37 -3.92
N LEU A 141 3.08 -15.30 -3.02
CA LEU A 141 2.14 -15.06 -1.92
C LEU A 141 2.82 -14.23 -0.82
N PHE A 142 2.57 -12.92 -0.84
CA PHE A 142 3.17 -11.93 0.05
C PHE A 142 2.40 -11.76 1.36
N VAL A 143 1.09 -11.48 1.29
CA VAL A 143 0.22 -11.41 2.49
C VAL A 143 -0.61 -12.67 2.60
N ARG A 144 -0.73 -13.19 3.83
CA ARG A 144 -1.45 -14.43 4.14
C ARG A 144 -2.54 -14.21 5.17
N PRO A 145 -3.58 -15.06 5.20
CA PRO A 145 -4.62 -14.97 6.21
C PRO A 145 -4.10 -15.02 7.65
N ALA A 146 -2.98 -15.70 7.88
CA ALA A 146 -2.33 -15.81 9.20
C ALA A 146 -1.53 -14.57 9.62
N ALA A 147 -1.22 -13.67 8.69
CA ALA A 147 -0.47 -12.45 8.93
C ALA A 147 -0.99 -11.33 8.01
N PRO A 148 -2.25 -10.88 8.21
CA PRO A 148 -2.83 -9.82 7.42
C PRO A 148 -2.12 -8.49 7.67
N ALA A 149 -2.36 -7.51 6.80
CA ALA A 149 -1.86 -6.15 6.97
C ALA A 149 -3.01 -5.16 7.15
N GLU A 150 -2.91 -4.29 8.14
CA GLU A 150 -3.87 -3.20 8.35
C GLU A 150 -3.66 -2.08 7.33
N LEU A 151 -4.76 -1.55 6.79
CA LEU A 151 -4.79 -0.42 5.88
C LEU A 151 -5.62 0.71 6.49
N THR A 152 -6.19 1.58 5.65
CA THR A 152 -7.09 2.65 6.09
C THR A 152 -8.56 2.24 5.99
N ASN A 153 -9.43 3.03 6.63
CA ASN A 153 -10.89 2.90 6.52
C ASN A 153 -11.43 1.51 6.92
N GLY A 154 -10.77 0.86 7.88
CA GLY A 154 -11.17 -0.44 8.43
C GLY A 154 -10.90 -1.62 7.49
N SER A 155 -10.11 -1.41 6.43
CA SER A 155 -9.71 -2.47 5.50
C SER A 155 -8.43 -3.15 5.97
N PHE A 156 -8.39 -4.47 5.80
CA PHE A 156 -7.25 -5.33 6.07
C PHE A 156 -6.94 -6.12 4.81
N LEU A 157 -5.70 -6.11 4.36
CA LEU A 157 -5.21 -7.00 3.30
C LEU A 157 -5.04 -8.39 3.91
N ILE A 158 -5.83 -9.35 3.44
CA ILE A 158 -5.90 -10.72 3.98
C ILE A 158 -5.06 -11.68 3.13
N ILE A 159 -5.11 -11.54 1.81
CA ILE A 159 -4.29 -12.31 0.87
C ILE A 159 -3.73 -11.32 -0.14
N ASP A 160 -2.45 -11.47 -0.48
CA ASP A 160 -1.87 -10.72 -1.58
C ASP A 160 -0.91 -11.59 -2.38
N TYR A 161 -1.17 -11.72 -3.68
CA TYR A 161 -0.27 -12.35 -4.64
C TYR A 161 0.37 -11.26 -5.49
N VAL A 162 1.69 -11.10 -5.40
CA VAL A 162 2.40 -9.94 -5.94
C VAL A 162 3.50 -10.33 -6.94
N ASP A 163 3.66 -9.52 -7.97
CA ASP A 163 4.84 -9.45 -8.83
C ASP A 163 5.50 -8.09 -8.59
N PHE A 164 6.45 -8.07 -7.65
CA PHE A 164 7.18 -6.86 -7.27
C PHE A 164 7.94 -6.21 -8.43
N ALA A 165 8.45 -7.02 -9.37
CA ALA A 165 9.24 -6.50 -10.48
C ALA A 165 8.40 -5.67 -11.46
N ARG A 166 7.09 -5.90 -11.47
CA ARG A 166 6.15 -5.20 -12.35
C ARG A 166 5.18 -4.29 -11.62
N GLY A 167 5.14 -4.33 -10.29
CA GLY A 167 4.16 -3.56 -9.53
C GLY A 167 2.73 -4.07 -9.74
N ASN A 168 2.56 -5.38 -9.95
CA ASN A 168 1.26 -6.00 -10.14
C ASN A 168 0.90 -6.81 -8.89
N ASP A 169 -0.38 -6.89 -8.56
CA ASP A 169 -0.87 -7.82 -7.55
C ASP A 169 -2.31 -8.27 -7.82
N VAL A 170 -2.79 -9.20 -7.00
CA VAL A 170 -4.21 -9.45 -6.78
C VAL A 170 -4.42 -9.56 -5.26
N GLY A 171 -4.99 -8.50 -4.69
CA GLY A 171 -5.25 -8.36 -3.27
C GLY A 171 -6.68 -8.73 -2.89
N ILE A 172 -6.82 -9.44 -1.77
CA ILE A 172 -8.10 -9.76 -1.13
C ILE A 172 -8.13 -9.07 0.22
N TYR A 173 -9.20 -8.33 0.44
CA TYR A 173 -9.35 -7.46 1.58
C TYR A 173 -10.56 -7.90 2.40
N TYR A 174 -10.51 -7.59 3.70
CA TYR A 174 -11.66 -7.64 4.60
C TYR A 174 -11.91 -6.25 5.15
N ASN A 175 -13.16 -5.78 5.12
CA ASN A 175 -13.52 -4.52 5.76
C ASN A 175 -14.29 -4.77 7.06
N CYS A 176 -13.76 -4.33 8.20
CA CYS A 176 -14.38 -4.58 9.50
C CYS A 176 -15.68 -3.78 9.73
N TYR A 177 -15.89 -2.66 9.03
CA TYR A 177 -17.12 -1.87 9.16
C TYR A 177 -18.28 -2.46 8.36
N ARG A 178 -17.98 -3.08 7.22
CA ARG A 178 -18.98 -3.75 6.36
C ARG A 178 -19.13 -5.24 6.66
N ASN A 179 -18.14 -5.83 7.34
CA ASN A 179 -18.04 -7.25 7.67
C ASN A 179 -18.19 -8.12 6.40
N GLU A 180 -17.36 -7.82 5.41
CA GLU A 180 -17.33 -8.51 4.11
C GLU A 180 -15.90 -8.51 3.53
N PHE A 181 -15.68 -9.43 2.61
CA PHE A 181 -14.47 -9.51 1.80
C PHE A 181 -14.72 -8.91 0.42
N PHE A 182 -13.67 -8.33 -0.16
CA PHE A 182 -13.67 -7.77 -1.51
C PHE A 182 -12.27 -7.91 -2.13
N GLY A 183 -12.14 -7.63 -3.44
CA GLY A 183 -10.86 -7.75 -4.13
C GLY A 183 -10.51 -6.54 -4.98
N GLU A 184 -9.21 -6.30 -5.10
CA GLU A 184 -8.62 -5.33 -6.01
C GLU A 184 -7.40 -5.99 -6.68
N TYR A 185 -6.95 -5.43 -7.80
CA TYR A 185 -5.72 -5.86 -8.45
C TYR A 185 -4.98 -4.65 -8.99
N HIS A 186 -3.66 -4.68 -8.94
CA HIS A 186 -2.81 -3.63 -9.47
C HIS A 186 -2.16 -4.06 -10.79
N VAL A 187 -2.05 -3.11 -11.70
CA VAL A 187 -1.27 -3.23 -12.94
C VAL A 187 -0.31 -2.06 -13.02
N ASN A 188 0.99 -2.32 -13.00
CA ASN A 188 2.03 -1.29 -13.02
C ASN A 188 1.79 -0.20 -11.95
N HIS A 189 1.47 -0.61 -10.72
CA HIS A 189 1.09 0.23 -9.57
C HIS A 189 -0.28 0.92 -9.64
N MET A 190 -1.04 0.72 -10.72
CA MET A 190 -2.38 1.30 -10.86
C MET A 190 -3.46 0.35 -10.32
N PRO A 191 -4.30 0.79 -9.36
CA PRO A 191 -5.34 -0.06 -8.76
C PRO A 191 -6.58 -0.21 -9.67
N TYR A 192 -7.19 -1.38 -9.62
CA TYR A 192 -8.46 -1.71 -10.27
C TYR A 192 -9.36 -2.51 -9.34
N VAL A 193 -10.64 -2.12 -9.28
CA VAL A 193 -11.64 -2.79 -8.45
C VAL A 193 -12.11 -4.10 -9.08
N SER A 194 -12.27 -5.15 -8.26
CA SER A 194 -12.84 -6.43 -8.67
C SER A 194 -13.98 -6.86 -7.76
N TYR A 195 -15.21 -6.82 -8.28
CA TYR A 195 -16.39 -7.36 -7.60
C TYR A 195 -16.48 -8.90 -7.67
N SER A 196 -15.53 -9.56 -8.34
CA SER A 196 -15.52 -11.02 -8.48
C SER A 196 -15.19 -11.74 -7.17
N PHE A 197 -14.59 -11.02 -6.22
CA PHE A 197 -14.19 -11.56 -4.92
C PHE A 197 -15.09 -11.11 -3.76
N ASP A 198 -16.14 -10.34 -4.05
CA ASP A 198 -17.11 -9.94 -3.03
C ASP A 198 -17.73 -11.17 -2.37
N ALA A 199 -17.60 -11.25 -1.05
CA ALA A 199 -18.06 -12.39 -0.27
C ALA A 199 -18.44 -11.97 1.15
N ALA A 200 -19.53 -12.52 1.67
CA ALA A 200 -19.98 -12.25 3.04
C ALA A 200 -19.18 -13.04 4.10
N ASP A 201 -18.60 -14.17 3.71
CA ASP A 201 -17.88 -15.08 4.60
C ASP A 201 -16.76 -15.84 3.86
N LEU A 202 -15.99 -16.64 4.60
CA LEU A 202 -14.87 -17.40 4.07
C LEU A 202 -15.29 -18.55 3.14
N GLU A 203 -16.50 -19.10 3.30
CA GLU A 203 -16.97 -20.17 2.41
C GLU A 203 -17.28 -19.60 1.02
N GLU A 204 -17.98 -18.47 0.96
CA GLU A 204 -18.20 -17.76 -0.31
C GLU A 204 -16.87 -17.28 -0.90
N LEU A 205 -16.00 -16.69 -0.09
CA LEU A 205 -14.68 -16.21 -0.55
C LEU A 205 -13.85 -17.34 -1.16
N GLU A 206 -13.83 -18.51 -0.53
CA GLU A 206 -13.13 -19.69 -1.05
C GLU A 206 -13.65 -20.10 -2.44
N GLN A 207 -14.97 -20.08 -2.63
CA GLN A 207 -15.56 -20.36 -3.95
C GLN A 207 -15.15 -19.31 -4.98
N ARG A 208 -15.15 -18.01 -4.61
CA ARG A 208 -14.70 -16.93 -5.49
C ARG A 208 -13.23 -17.09 -5.87
N LEU A 209 -12.35 -17.39 -4.90
CA LEU A 209 -10.93 -17.60 -5.13
C LEU A 209 -10.66 -18.74 -6.11
N LYS A 210 -11.30 -19.90 -5.90
CA LYS A 210 -11.19 -21.05 -6.82
C LYS A 210 -11.64 -20.72 -8.24
N LEU A 211 -12.65 -19.85 -8.41
CA LEU A 211 -13.18 -19.48 -9.72
C LEU A 211 -12.39 -18.36 -10.41
N HIS A 212 -11.81 -17.44 -9.66
CA HIS A 212 -11.37 -16.14 -10.20
C HIS A 212 -9.89 -15.83 -10.00
N LEU A 213 -9.21 -16.38 -8.98
CA LEU A 213 -7.84 -15.97 -8.63
C LEU A 213 -6.86 -16.10 -9.81
N VAL A 214 -6.74 -17.30 -10.39
CA VAL A 214 -5.86 -17.55 -11.55
C VAL A 214 -6.19 -16.66 -12.74
N ARG A 215 -7.48 -16.39 -12.98
CA ARG A 215 -7.91 -15.51 -14.06
C ARG A 215 -7.41 -14.08 -13.83
N TYR A 216 -7.55 -13.54 -12.62
CA TYR A 216 -7.12 -12.18 -12.32
C TYR A 216 -5.60 -12.02 -12.33
N LEU A 217 -4.84 -13.00 -11.84
CA LEU A 217 -3.38 -12.99 -11.94
C LEU A 217 -2.90 -12.91 -13.40
N ARG A 218 -3.53 -13.69 -14.29
CA ARG A 218 -3.26 -13.61 -15.73
C ARG A 218 -3.67 -12.27 -16.33
N THR A 219 -4.85 -11.75 -15.98
CA THR A 219 -5.33 -10.43 -16.43
C THR A 219 -4.32 -9.33 -16.06
N ALA A 220 -3.87 -9.28 -14.80
CA ALA A 220 -2.92 -8.25 -14.35
C ALA A 220 -1.60 -8.33 -15.12
N ARG A 221 -1.07 -9.54 -15.32
CA ARG A 221 0.15 -9.78 -16.12
C ARG A 221 -0.02 -9.35 -17.59
N GLU A 222 -1.08 -9.81 -18.24
CA GLU A 222 -1.36 -9.53 -19.65
C GLU A 222 -1.58 -8.03 -19.89
N GLN A 223 -2.30 -7.36 -19.00
CA GLN A 223 -2.51 -5.91 -19.08
C GLN A 223 -1.20 -5.15 -18.89
N SER A 224 -0.36 -5.55 -17.91
CA SER A 224 0.95 -4.95 -17.68
C SER A 224 1.86 -5.05 -18.93
N GLU A 225 1.81 -6.18 -19.62
CA GLU A 225 2.58 -6.40 -20.86
C GLU A 225 2.07 -5.53 -22.03
N LEU A 226 0.76 -5.38 -22.17
CA LEU A 226 0.16 -4.53 -23.20
C LEU A 226 0.53 -3.06 -22.99
N GLU A 227 0.46 -2.56 -21.76
CA GLU A 227 0.78 -1.17 -21.43
C GLU A 227 2.26 -0.85 -21.70
N LYS A 228 3.17 -1.75 -21.31
CA LYS A 228 4.62 -1.59 -21.58
C LYS A 228 4.94 -1.52 -23.07
N ASN A 229 4.27 -2.35 -23.89
CA ASN A 229 4.49 -2.34 -25.33
C ASN A 229 4.01 -1.02 -25.97
N VAL A 230 2.89 -0.46 -25.49
CA VAL A 230 2.37 0.83 -25.97
C VAL A 230 3.31 1.99 -25.61
N GLU A 231 3.92 1.96 -24.42
CA GLU A 231 4.90 2.98 -24.02
C GLU A 231 6.19 2.89 -24.85
N GLN A 232 6.67 1.68 -25.15
CA GLN A 232 7.84 1.45 -25.98
C GLN A 232 7.62 1.87 -27.45
N GLU A 233 6.41 1.73 -27.99
CA GLU A 233 6.07 2.20 -29.35
C GLU A 233 5.92 3.73 -29.43
N ARG A 234 5.75 4.41 -28.30
CA ARG A 234 5.59 5.87 -28.21
C ARG A 234 6.89 6.63 -27.90
N ALA A 235 7.93 5.93 -27.45
CA ALA A 235 9.26 6.47 -27.15
C ALA A 235 10.16 6.48 -28.39
#